data_AF-A0A0F9LK07-F1
#
_entry.id   AF-A0A0F9LK07-F1
#
_cell.length_a   1.000
_cell.length_b   1.000
_cell.length_c   1.000
_cell.angle_alpha   90.00
_cell.angle_beta   90.00
_cell.angle_gamma   90.00
#
_symmetry.space_group_name_H-M   'P 1'
#
loop_
_entity.id
_entity.type
_entity.pdbx_description
1 polymer ?
#
loop_
_entity_poly.entity_id
_entity_poly.type
_entity_poly.pdbx_seq_one_letter_code
_entity_poly.pdbx_strand_id
1 'polypeptide(L)'
;MKIQNNYGYIYIIENDLNDKIYVGRTLDLRKREIVHFSESSRTWGIKAAISKYGTQHFDFVILEACDSEKELNTREKYWIEELNTLSPSGYNLKEGGKSGKPSEETRNKMSLARKGKKLSIEHRHSISKALMGRVDSEETRQRKGRAKLGQTHSIESRLKMSRSHTGKKLSVETREKMSVSQKGKHRESPSEETRLKMSKALSGRKLSVEHKSCISQALQGNRNAKK
;
A
#
# COMPACT_ATOMS: atom_id res chain seq x y z
N MET A 1 -46.40 12.81 8.21
CA MET A 1 -45.32 12.93 9.22
C MET A 1 -44.01 13.05 8.47
N LYS A 2 -43.29 14.18 8.61
CA LYS A 2 -41.94 14.29 8.04
C LYS A 2 -41.01 13.40 8.86
N ILE A 3 -40.42 12.39 8.23
CA ILE A 3 -39.32 11.63 8.84
C ILE A 3 -38.16 12.62 8.93
N GLN A 4 -37.87 13.10 10.14
CA GLN A 4 -36.72 13.95 10.38
C GLN A 4 -35.49 13.04 10.29
N ASN A 5 -34.76 13.14 9.18
CA ASN A 5 -33.53 12.38 8.97
C ASN A 5 -32.40 13.10 9.71
N ASN A 6 -32.22 12.77 10.99
CA ASN A 6 -31.09 13.27 11.76
C ASN A 6 -29.79 12.65 11.23
N TYR A 7 -28.70 13.41 11.26
CA TYR A 7 -27.36 12.95 10.86
C TYR A 7 -26.79 11.96 11.88
N GLY A 8 -26.99 12.21 13.17
CA GLY A 8 -26.52 11.34 14.24
C GLY A 8 -27.08 11.74 15.61
N TYR A 9 -26.63 11.04 16.64
CA TYR A 9 -27.16 11.16 18.00
C TYR A 9 -26.03 11.29 19.02
N ILE A 10 -26.27 12.13 20.03
CA ILE A 10 -25.54 12.15 21.31
C ILE A 10 -26.29 11.24 22.28
N TYR A 11 -25.54 10.42 23.01
CA TYR A 11 -26.05 9.56 24.05
C TYR A 11 -25.16 9.64 25.28
N ILE A 12 -25.70 9.19 26.40
CA ILE A 12 -24.96 8.91 27.63
C ILE A 12 -25.00 7.42 27.97
N ILE A 13 -23.99 7.01 28.72
CA ILE A 13 -24.00 5.78 29.49
C ILE A 13 -23.78 6.18 30.94
N GLU A 14 -24.82 6.07 31.74
CA GLU A 14 -24.81 6.44 33.16
C GLU A 14 -24.56 5.21 34.03
N ASN A 15 -23.99 5.39 35.22
CA ASN A 15 -23.75 4.33 36.19
C ASN A 15 -24.52 4.61 37.48
N ASP A 16 -25.42 3.71 37.84
CA ASP A 16 -26.32 3.86 39.00
C ASP A 16 -25.62 3.66 40.37
N LEU A 17 -24.38 3.16 40.41
CA LEU A 17 -23.62 2.93 41.63
C LEU A 17 -22.74 4.11 42.05
N ASN A 18 -22.44 5.04 41.14
CA ASN A 18 -21.49 6.12 41.42
C ASN A 18 -21.76 7.43 40.68
N ASP A 19 -22.91 7.55 40.01
CA ASP A 19 -23.38 8.73 39.28
C ASP A 19 -22.43 9.22 38.18
N LYS A 20 -21.44 8.42 37.80
CA LYS A 20 -20.50 8.78 36.72
C LYS A 20 -21.11 8.50 35.37
N ILE A 21 -20.85 9.41 34.45
CA ILE A 21 -21.45 9.38 33.11
C ILE A 21 -20.34 9.28 32.05
N TYR A 22 -20.65 8.57 30.97
CA TYR A 22 -19.95 8.64 29.70
C TYR A 22 -20.83 9.35 28.66
N VAL A 23 -20.32 10.37 27.98
CA VAL A 23 -20.97 10.96 26.81
C VAL A 23 -20.32 10.44 25.54
N GLY A 24 -21.13 10.04 24.56
CA GLY A 24 -20.65 9.64 23.26
C GLY A 24 -21.57 10.08 22.13
N ARG A 25 -21.10 9.89 20.90
CA ARG A 25 -21.89 10.12 19.68
C ARG A 25 -21.87 8.95 18.73
N THR A 26 -22.89 8.87 17.88
CA THR A 26 -22.99 7.83 16.86
C THR A 26 -23.89 8.24 15.70
N LEU A 27 -23.70 7.60 14.55
CA LEU A 27 -24.64 7.65 13.42
C LEU A 27 -25.63 6.47 13.47
N ASP A 28 -25.32 5.45 14.29
CA ASP A 28 -26.10 4.22 14.45
C ASP A 28 -26.12 3.86 15.95
N LEU A 29 -27.28 4.04 16.58
CA LEU A 29 -27.47 3.82 18.01
C LEU A 29 -27.33 2.34 18.38
N ARG A 30 -28.05 1.46 17.68
CA ARG A 30 -28.08 0.02 17.97
C ARG A 30 -26.69 -0.59 17.87
N LYS A 31 -25.98 -0.30 16.78
CA LYS A 31 -24.61 -0.79 16.60
C LYS A 31 -23.70 -0.27 17.71
N ARG A 32 -23.88 0.98 18.12
CA ARG A 32 -23.03 1.61 19.12
C ARG A 32 -23.24 1.01 20.51
N GLU A 33 -24.49 0.83 20.90
CA GLU A 33 -24.87 0.18 22.16
C GLU A 33 -24.27 -1.22 22.25
N ILE A 34 -24.51 -2.08 21.24
CA ILE A 34 -23.93 -3.43 21.17
C ILE A 34 -22.41 -3.41 21.35
N VAL A 35 -21.73 -2.49 20.66
CA VAL A 35 -20.26 -2.39 20.75
C VAL A 35 -19.81 -2.01 22.17
N HIS A 36 -20.49 -1.08 22.84
CA HIS A 36 -20.12 -0.64 24.19
C HIS A 36 -20.20 -1.78 25.22
N PHE A 37 -21.26 -2.57 25.14
CA PHE A 37 -21.50 -3.69 26.06
C PHE A 37 -20.82 -5.00 25.63
N SER A 38 -20.14 -5.02 24.48
CA SER A 38 -19.36 -6.18 24.05
C SER A 38 -17.97 -6.24 24.69
N GLU A 39 -17.44 -7.45 24.87
CA GLU A 39 -16.05 -7.67 25.28
C GLU A 39 -15.03 -7.08 24.30
N SER A 40 -15.42 -6.93 23.03
CA SER A 40 -14.58 -6.37 21.96
C SER A 40 -14.51 -4.84 21.95
N SER A 41 -15.21 -4.18 22.88
CA SER A 41 -15.22 -2.72 22.97
C SER A 41 -13.80 -2.15 23.01
N ARG A 42 -13.60 -1.06 22.24
CA ARG A 42 -12.32 -0.32 22.17
C ARG A 42 -12.36 0.99 22.94
N THR A 43 -13.48 1.35 23.55
CA THR A 43 -13.62 2.54 24.39
C THR A 43 -13.17 2.22 25.81
N TRP A 44 -11.85 2.28 26.03
CA TRP A 44 -11.20 1.77 27.25
C TRP A 44 -11.78 2.34 28.56
N GLY A 45 -12.09 3.64 28.62
CA GLY A 45 -12.63 4.29 29.83
C GLY A 45 -13.91 3.63 30.32
N ILE A 46 -14.95 3.62 29.49
CA ILE A 46 -16.24 3.00 29.85
C ILE A 46 -16.17 1.47 29.90
N LYS A 47 -15.36 0.82 29.06
CA LYS A 47 -15.17 -0.64 29.09
C LYS A 47 -14.66 -1.10 30.45
N ALA A 48 -13.62 -0.44 30.98
CA ALA A 48 -13.06 -0.78 32.27
C ALA A 48 -14.10 -0.65 33.40
N ALA A 49 -14.95 0.38 33.34
CA ALA A 49 -16.04 0.58 34.29
C ALA A 49 -17.12 -0.51 34.18
N ILE A 50 -17.56 -0.83 32.96
CA ILE A 50 -18.52 -1.92 32.70
C ILE A 50 -17.99 -3.26 33.21
N SER A 51 -16.73 -3.58 32.93
CA SER A 51 -16.11 -4.82 33.43
C SER A 51 -15.98 -4.85 34.96
N LYS A 52 -15.85 -3.69 35.60
CA LYS A 52 -15.70 -3.59 37.06
C LYS A 52 -17.04 -3.72 37.79
N TYR A 53 -18.06 -3.02 37.32
CA TYR A 53 -19.33 -2.89 38.03
C TYR A 53 -20.40 -3.86 37.50
N GLY A 54 -20.27 -4.34 36.26
CA GLY A 54 -21.26 -5.19 35.59
C GLY A 54 -22.19 -4.38 34.70
N THR A 55 -22.64 -4.98 33.59
CA THR A 55 -23.45 -4.30 32.56
C THR A 55 -24.82 -3.86 33.04
N GLN A 56 -25.37 -4.53 34.06
CA GLN A 56 -26.68 -4.23 34.64
C GLN A 56 -26.77 -2.89 35.37
N HIS A 57 -25.62 -2.29 35.68
CA HIS A 57 -25.49 -0.99 36.37
C HIS A 57 -25.27 0.16 35.39
N PHE A 58 -25.53 -0.06 34.10
CA PHE A 58 -25.31 0.94 33.07
C PHE A 58 -26.49 1.03 32.11
N ASP A 59 -27.04 2.23 31.99
CA ASP A 59 -28.13 2.54 31.09
C ASP A 59 -27.64 3.36 29.89
N PHE A 60 -28.12 3.01 28.70
CA PHE A 60 -27.79 3.71 27.46
C PHE A 60 -28.95 4.66 27.09
N VAL A 61 -28.74 5.96 27.24
CA VAL A 61 -29.80 6.97 27.09
C VAL A 61 -29.45 7.97 25.99
N ILE A 62 -30.41 8.26 25.11
CA ILE A 62 -30.24 9.24 24.04
C ILE A 62 -30.47 10.64 24.62
N LEU A 63 -29.49 11.54 24.47
CA LEU A 63 -29.61 12.93 24.92
C LEU A 63 -30.15 13.84 23.82
N GLU A 64 -29.62 13.71 22.60
CA GLU A 64 -29.86 14.70 21.55
C GLU A 64 -29.70 14.08 20.16
N ALA A 65 -30.56 14.47 19.23
CA ALA A 65 -30.39 14.17 17.81
C ALA A 65 -29.85 15.42 17.09
N CYS A 66 -28.83 15.25 16.26
CA CYS A 66 -28.16 16.33 15.54
C CYS A 66 -28.32 16.15 14.03
N ASP A 67 -28.38 17.26 13.30
CA ASP A 67 -28.69 17.27 11.86
C ASP A 67 -27.43 17.40 10.99
N SER A 68 -26.25 17.60 11.58
CA SER A 68 -24.98 17.65 10.84
C SER A 68 -23.78 17.09 11.61
N GLU A 69 -22.70 16.73 10.90
CA GLU A 69 -21.45 16.31 11.54
C GLU A 69 -20.86 17.40 12.41
N LYS A 70 -20.94 18.66 11.96
CA LYS A 70 -20.39 19.82 12.70
C LYS A 70 -21.12 19.98 14.02
N GLU A 71 -22.44 20.00 13.99
CA GLU A 71 -23.27 20.06 15.18
C GLU A 71 -23.01 18.88 16.11
N LEU A 72 -23.01 17.65 15.60
CA LEU A 72 -22.74 16.44 16.39
C LEU A 72 -21.36 16.50 17.10
N ASN A 73 -20.34 17.08 16.45
CA ASN A 73 -19.04 17.31 17.11
C ASN A 73 -19.13 18.38 18.21
N THR A 74 -19.81 19.50 17.94
CA THR A 74 -19.94 20.60 18.91
C THR A 74 -20.76 20.17 20.12
N ARG A 75 -21.87 19.46 19.91
CA ARG A 75 -22.75 18.99 20.98
C ARG A 75 -22.11 17.89 21.82
N GLU A 76 -21.32 16.98 21.23
CA GLU A 76 -20.52 16.01 21.99
C GLU A 76 -19.59 16.72 22.98
N LYS A 77 -18.85 17.76 22.54
CA LYS A 77 -17.97 18.53 23.41
C LYS A 77 -18.74 19.26 24.51
N TYR A 78 -19.83 19.93 24.12
CA TYR A 78 -20.71 20.64 25.04
C TYR A 78 -21.19 19.74 26.16
N TRP A 79 -21.76 18.57 25.84
CA TRP A 79 -22.28 17.65 26.87
C TRP A 79 -21.18 17.01 27.73
N ILE A 80 -19.98 16.80 27.18
CA ILE A 80 -18.85 16.31 27.98
C ILE A 80 -18.46 17.32 29.07
N GLU A 81 -18.43 18.61 28.70
CA GLU A 81 -18.11 19.72 29.59
C GLU A 81 -19.25 20.00 30.58
N GLU A 82 -20.47 20.16 30.09
CA GLU A 82 -21.68 20.45 30.88
C GLU A 82 -21.92 19.40 31.96
N LEU A 83 -21.79 18.11 31.62
CA LEU A 83 -22.00 17.00 32.56
C LEU A 83 -20.71 16.59 33.30
N ASN A 84 -19.60 17.31 33.11
CA ASN A 84 -18.31 17.03 33.73
C ASN A 84 -17.87 15.55 33.64
N THR A 85 -18.00 14.96 32.45
CA THR A 85 -17.81 13.51 32.26
C THR A 85 -16.36 13.09 32.06
N LEU A 86 -15.41 14.02 32.10
CA LEU A 86 -13.99 13.69 32.00
C LEU A 86 -13.53 12.91 33.23
N SER A 87 -12.71 11.89 33.01
CA SER A 87 -12.01 11.21 34.10
C SER A 87 -11.14 12.22 34.88
N PRO A 88 -11.21 12.27 36.22
CA PRO A 88 -11.75 11.24 37.13
C PRO A 88 -13.25 11.36 37.48
N SER A 89 -13.90 12.47 37.15
CA SER A 89 -15.29 12.76 37.50
C SER A 89 -16.28 11.89 36.72
N GLY A 90 -15.98 11.58 35.46
CA GLY A 90 -16.74 10.63 34.65
C GLY A 90 -15.87 9.61 33.90
N TYR A 91 -16.38 9.07 32.79
CA TYR A 91 -15.73 8.01 32.02
C TYR A 91 -15.10 8.45 30.70
N ASN A 92 -15.30 9.71 30.28
CA ASN A 92 -14.66 10.25 29.08
C ASN A 92 -13.16 10.45 29.31
N LEU A 93 -12.33 9.95 28.39
CA LEU A 93 -10.87 10.11 28.45
C LEU A 93 -10.37 11.34 27.69
N LYS A 94 -11.25 11.99 26.94
CA LYS A 94 -10.95 13.15 26.09
C LYS A 94 -12.17 14.05 26.06
N GLU A 95 -11.95 15.33 25.83
CA GLU A 95 -12.98 16.39 25.68
C GLU A 95 -13.93 16.20 24.49
N GLY A 96 -13.84 15.10 23.76
CA GLY A 96 -14.65 14.82 22.57
C GLY A 96 -14.12 15.48 21.30
N GLY A 97 -14.94 15.41 20.25
CA GLY A 97 -14.56 15.85 18.91
C GLY A 97 -13.92 14.74 18.06
N LYS A 98 -13.84 14.99 16.75
CA LYS A 98 -13.28 14.03 15.78
C LYS A 98 -11.84 13.69 16.17
N SER A 99 -11.50 12.38 16.20
CA SER A 99 -10.10 11.95 16.20
C SER A 99 -9.44 12.54 14.95
N GLY A 100 -8.69 13.62 15.13
CA GLY A 100 -8.14 14.40 14.03
C GLY A 100 -7.25 13.54 13.13
N LYS A 101 -7.23 13.85 11.83
CA LYS A 101 -6.10 13.43 11.00
C LYS A 101 -4.84 13.97 11.67
N PRO A 102 -3.77 13.16 11.85
CA PRO A 102 -2.53 13.67 12.42
C PRO A 102 -2.09 14.91 11.65
N SER A 103 -1.63 15.94 12.36
CA SER A 103 -1.10 17.15 11.74
C SER A 103 0.01 16.81 10.75
N GLU A 104 0.29 17.70 9.79
CA GLU A 104 1.38 17.48 8.84
C GLU A 104 2.71 17.25 9.56
N GLU A 105 2.97 18.00 10.63
CA GLU A 105 4.13 17.81 11.50
C GLU A 105 4.16 16.39 12.10
N THR A 106 3.04 15.90 12.63
CA THR A 106 2.93 14.55 13.19
C THR A 106 3.15 13.49 12.11
N ARG A 107 2.59 13.68 10.91
CA ARG A 107 2.84 12.79 9.76
C ARG A 107 4.32 12.77 9.38
N ASN A 108 4.98 13.92 9.38
CA ASN A 108 6.39 14.04 9.06
C ASN A 108 7.26 13.34 10.10
N LYS A 109 6.99 13.55 11.40
CA LYS A 109 7.65 12.83 12.49
C LYS A 109 7.50 11.31 12.35
N MET A 110 6.29 10.81 12.09
CA MET A 110 6.05 9.39 11.86
C MET A 110 6.78 8.85 10.62
N SER A 111 6.81 9.63 9.53
CA SER A 111 7.49 9.28 8.29
C SER A 111 9.01 9.17 8.51
N LEU A 112 9.62 10.19 9.12
CA LEU A 112 11.05 10.21 9.45
C LEU A 112 11.44 9.05 10.36
N ALA A 113 10.65 8.76 11.39
CA ALA A 113 10.89 7.65 12.31
C ALA A 113 10.84 6.26 11.65
N ARG A 114 10.18 6.14 10.48
CA ARG A 114 10.08 4.90 9.70
C ARG A 114 11.08 4.84 8.55
N LYS A 115 11.55 5.99 8.07
CA LYS A 115 12.47 6.08 6.92
C LYS A 115 13.76 5.31 7.21
N GLY A 116 14.13 4.38 6.33
CA GLY A 116 15.36 3.60 6.42
C GLY A 116 15.30 2.37 7.35
N LYS A 117 14.23 2.16 8.12
CA LYS A 117 14.08 0.95 8.94
C LYS A 117 13.85 -0.27 8.04
N LYS A 118 14.74 -1.26 8.14
CA LYS A 118 14.61 -2.54 7.44
C LYS A 118 13.72 -3.47 8.25
N LEU A 119 12.84 -4.21 7.58
CA LEU A 119 12.11 -5.32 8.20
C LEU A 119 13.09 -6.41 8.62
N SER A 120 12.81 -7.05 9.76
CA SER A 120 13.55 -8.23 10.21
C SER A 120 13.50 -9.34 9.18
N ILE A 121 14.48 -10.25 9.23
CA ILE A 121 14.58 -11.36 8.29
C ILE A 121 13.32 -12.25 8.38
N GLU A 122 12.90 -12.58 9.60
CA GLU A 122 11.69 -13.36 9.87
C GLU A 122 10.43 -12.70 9.30
N HIS A 123 10.26 -11.39 9.54
CA HIS A 123 9.11 -10.65 9.04
C HIS A 123 9.10 -10.62 7.50
N ARG A 124 10.27 -10.40 6.89
CA ARG A 124 10.43 -10.45 5.43
C ARG A 124 10.10 -11.85 4.88
N HIS A 125 10.55 -12.90 5.57
CA HIS A 125 10.27 -14.28 5.17
C HIS A 125 8.78 -14.61 5.27
N SER A 126 8.10 -14.17 6.34
CA SER A 126 6.66 -14.34 6.52
C SER A 126 5.86 -13.67 5.39
N ILE A 127 6.21 -12.42 5.04
CA ILE A 127 5.61 -11.72 3.90
C ILE A 127 5.86 -12.48 2.60
N SER A 128 7.09 -12.94 2.38
CA SER A 128 7.46 -13.71 1.19
C SER A 128 6.63 -14.99 1.07
N LYS A 129 6.49 -15.75 2.15
CA LYS A 129 5.69 -16.99 2.21
C LYS A 129 4.21 -16.70 1.90
N ALA A 130 3.65 -15.63 2.46
CA ALA A 130 2.26 -15.24 2.22
C ALA A 130 1.98 -14.79 0.78
N LEU A 131 2.99 -14.27 0.08
CA LEU A 131 2.86 -13.80 -1.31
C LEU A 131 3.23 -14.88 -2.35
N MET A 132 3.91 -15.94 -1.93
CA MET A 132 4.34 -17.01 -2.83
C MET A 132 3.13 -17.69 -3.49
N GLY A 133 3.15 -17.80 -4.82
CA GLY A 133 2.08 -18.42 -5.60
C GLY A 133 0.84 -17.54 -5.82
N ARG A 134 0.81 -16.31 -5.29
CA ARG A 134 -0.30 -15.39 -5.55
C ARG A 134 -0.27 -14.92 -7.01
N VAL A 135 -1.36 -15.20 -7.73
CA VAL A 135 -1.56 -14.74 -9.10
C VAL A 135 -2.52 -13.54 -9.07
N ASP A 136 -2.12 -12.45 -9.73
CA ASP A 136 -3.01 -11.30 -9.92
C ASP A 136 -4.22 -11.71 -10.77
N SER A 137 -5.42 -11.21 -10.40
CA SER A 137 -6.62 -11.33 -11.24
C SER A 137 -6.39 -10.72 -12.62
N GLU A 138 -7.13 -11.19 -13.61
CA GLU A 138 -6.98 -10.71 -14.99
C GLU A 138 -7.24 -9.20 -15.10
N GLU A 139 -8.27 -8.69 -14.42
CA GLU A 139 -8.55 -7.26 -14.33
C GLU A 139 -7.37 -6.47 -13.73
N THR A 140 -6.77 -6.97 -12.63
CA THR A 140 -5.62 -6.34 -11.99
C THR A 140 -4.40 -6.32 -12.92
N ARG A 141 -4.18 -7.43 -13.63
CA ARG A 141 -3.09 -7.58 -14.59
C ARG A 141 -3.23 -6.61 -15.75
N GLN A 142 -4.44 -6.50 -16.31
CA GLN A 142 -4.74 -5.55 -17.40
C GLN A 142 -4.56 -4.10 -16.93
N ARG A 143 -5.06 -3.73 -15.75
CA ARG A 143 -4.88 -2.39 -15.19
C ARG A 143 -3.40 -2.03 -15.01
N LYS A 144 -2.60 -2.95 -14.45
CA LYS A 144 -1.14 -2.79 -14.31
C LYS A 144 -0.45 -2.68 -15.67
N GLY A 145 -0.87 -3.46 -16.66
CA GLY A 145 -0.38 -3.41 -18.04
C GLY A 145 -0.65 -2.07 -18.71
N ARG A 146 -1.91 -1.61 -18.67
CA ARG A 146 -2.32 -0.30 -19.22
C ARG A 146 -1.52 0.85 -18.61
N ALA A 147 -1.33 0.85 -17.29
CA ALA A 147 -0.58 1.90 -16.60
C ALA A 147 0.90 1.99 -17.05
N LYS A 148 1.49 0.87 -17.49
CA LYS A 148 2.87 0.80 -17.97
C LYS A 148 3.02 0.97 -19.48
N LEU A 149 1.92 0.89 -20.23
CA LEU A 149 1.96 0.98 -21.68
C LEU A 149 2.49 2.36 -22.09
N GLY A 150 3.50 2.38 -22.96
CA GLY A 150 4.13 3.63 -23.44
C GLY A 150 5.10 4.28 -22.45
N GLN A 151 5.30 3.73 -21.24
CA GLN A 151 6.34 4.23 -20.34
C GLN A 151 7.72 3.82 -20.86
N THR A 152 8.46 4.79 -21.39
CA THR A 152 9.87 4.60 -21.77
C THR A 152 10.79 5.24 -20.74
N HIS A 153 11.93 4.61 -20.48
CA HIS A 153 12.98 5.22 -19.67
C HIS A 153 13.52 6.48 -20.33
N SER A 154 13.77 7.52 -19.52
CA SER A 154 14.45 8.74 -19.96
C SER A 154 15.82 8.41 -20.56
N ILE A 155 16.33 9.31 -21.42
CA ILE A 155 17.65 9.14 -22.05
C ILE A 155 18.73 8.95 -20.97
N GLU A 156 18.69 9.78 -19.92
CA GLU A 156 19.61 9.68 -18.78
C GLU A 156 19.52 8.31 -18.08
N SER A 157 18.29 7.84 -17.80
CA SER A 157 18.07 6.52 -17.19
C SER A 157 18.62 5.40 -18.08
N ARG A 158 18.40 5.50 -19.40
CA ARG A 158 18.90 4.54 -20.38
C ARG A 158 20.43 4.51 -20.45
N LEU A 159 21.06 5.68 -20.41
CA LEU A 159 22.52 5.79 -20.36
C LEU A 159 23.08 5.20 -19.07
N LYS A 160 22.46 5.48 -17.92
CA LYS A 160 22.84 4.90 -16.61
C LYS A 160 22.74 3.37 -16.60
N MET A 161 21.64 2.84 -17.14
CA MET A 161 21.47 1.39 -17.31
C MET A 161 22.50 0.80 -18.26
N SER A 162 22.78 1.46 -19.40
CA SER A 162 23.81 1.00 -20.34
C SER A 162 25.18 0.93 -19.65
N ARG A 163 25.61 2.02 -19.01
CA ARG A 163 26.90 2.12 -18.31
C ARG A 163 27.07 1.04 -17.24
N SER A 164 26.00 0.70 -16.51
CA SER A 164 26.06 -0.33 -15.48
C SER A 164 26.18 -1.76 -16.01
N HIS A 165 25.90 -1.99 -17.30
CA HIS A 165 26.00 -3.29 -17.95
C HIS A 165 27.25 -3.40 -18.86
N THR A 166 27.77 -2.29 -19.36
CA THR A 166 28.99 -2.27 -20.17
C THR A 166 30.16 -2.92 -19.40
N GLY A 167 30.83 -3.90 -20.03
CA GLY A 167 32.02 -4.55 -19.50
C GLY A 167 31.76 -5.68 -18.47
N LYS A 168 30.52 -5.90 -18.04
CA LYS A 168 30.21 -7.02 -17.15
C LYS A 168 30.30 -8.36 -17.89
N LYS A 169 31.18 -9.25 -17.41
CA LYS A 169 31.25 -10.64 -17.86
C LYS A 169 30.33 -11.51 -17.01
N LEU A 170 29.61 -12.42 -17.65
CA LEU A 170 28.79 -13.40 -16.94
C LEU A 170 29.69 -14.37 -16.15
N SER A 171 29.19 -14.89 -15.03
CA SER A 171 29.91 -15.91 -14.25
C SER A 171 30.09 -17.19 -15.06
N VAL A 172 31.11 -17.97 -14.70
CA VAL A 172 31.39 -19.27 -15.34
C VAL A 172 30.16 -20.18 -15.26
N GLU A 173 29.57 -20.30 -14.07
CA GLU A 173 28.34 -21.09 -13.84
C GLU A 173 27.17 -20.62 -14.72
N THR A 174 26.96 -19.30 -14.84
CA THR A 174 25.87 -18.76 -15.68
C THR A 174 26.12 -19.07 -17.15
N ARG A 175 27.37 -18.95 -17.61
CA ARG A 175 27.78 -19.27 -18.98
C ARG A 175 27.58 -20.75 -19.30
N GLU A 176 27.89 -21.63 -18.37
CA GLU A 176 27.67 -23.07 -18.49
C GLU A 176 26.18 -23.39 -18.58
N LYS A 177 25.34 -22.85 -17.70
CA LYS A 177 23.87 -23.04 -17.76
C LYS A 177 23.28 -22.60 -19.09
N MET A 178 23.71 -21.44 -19.60
CA MET A 178 23.30 -20.98 -20.93
C MET A 178 23.79 -21.89 -22.05
N SER A 179 25.04 -22.36 -21.99
CA SER A 179 25.61 -23.29 -22.97
C SER A 179 24.81 -24.59 -23.03
N VAL A 180 24.54 -25.19 -21.87
CA VAL A 180 23.73 -26.41 -21.74
C VAL A 180 22.32 -26.19 -22.30
N SER A 181 21.67 -25.07 -21.96
CA SER A 181 20.32 -24.77 -22.48
C SER A 181 20.27 -24.62 -24.00
N GLN A 182 21.36 -24.18 -24.62
CA GLN A 182 21.45 -23.97 -26.06
C GLN A 182 21.93 -25.21 -26.83
N LYS A 183 22.59 -26.15 -26.14
CA LYS A 183 23.07 -27.40 -26.74
C LYS A 183 21.86 -28.22 -27.23
N GLY A 184 21.86 -28.56 -28.52
CA GLY A 184 20.80 -29.36 -29.16
C GLY A 184 19.60 -28.57 -29.70
N LYS A 185 19.53 -27.25 -29.50
CA LYS A 185 18.53 -26.41 -30.18
C LYS A 185 18.93 -26.20 -31.64
N HIS A 186 18.39 -27.02 -32.54
CA HIS A 186 18.47 -26.73 -33.98
C HIS A 186 17.56 -25.55 -34.31
N ARG A 187 18.15 -24.45 -34.79
CA ARG A 187 17.39 -23.38 -35.43
C ARG A 187 17.10 -23.84 -36.86
N GLU A 188 15.82 -23.92 -37.22
CA GLU A 188 15.42 -24.08 -38.61
C GLU A 188 15.95 -22.91 -39.44
N SER A 189 16.30 -23.20 -40.69
CA SER A 189 16.68 -22.16 -41.65
C SER A 189 15.53 -21.16 -41.78
N PRO A 190 15.79 -19.84 -41.74
CA PRO A 190 14.75 -18.84 -41.92
C PRO A 190 13.99 -19.06 -43.23
N SER A 191 12.66 -18.97 -43.17
CA SER A 191 11.79 -19.04 -44.35
C SER A 191 12.19 -17.99 -45.39
N GLU A 192 11.84 -18.22 -46.66
CA GLU A 192 12.14 -17.24 -47.72
C GLU A 192 11.54 -15.86 -47.44
N GLU A 193 10.32 -15.82 -46.91
CA GLU A 193 9.67 -14.58 -46.50
C GLU A 193 10.48 -13.85 -45.41
N THR A 194 10.99 -14.59 -44.42
CA THR A 194 11.85 -14.03 -43.36
C THR A 194 13.17 -13.54 -43.93
N ARG A 195 13.76 -14.28 -44.88
CA ARG A 195 15.01 -13.90 -45.57
C ARG A 195 14.83 -12.62 -46.38
N LEU A 196 13.69 -12.46 -47.05
CA LEU A 196 13.33 -11.25 -47.79
C LEU A 196 13.14 -10.05 -46.85
N LYS A 197 12.47 -10.23 -45.70
CA LYS A 197 12.32 -9.18 -44.67
C LYS A 197 13.69 -8.73 -44.13
N MET A 198 14.57 -9.68 -43.82
CA MET A 198 15.94 -9.37 -43.37
C MET A 198 16.73 -8.64 -44.45
N SER A 199 16.65 -9.08 -45.71
CA SER A 199 17.33 -8.43 -46.84
C SER A 199 16.85 -6.98 -47.03
N LYS A 200 15.54 -6.75 -47.04
CA LYS A 200 14.95 -5.41 -47.15
C LYS A 200 15.38 -4.50 -45.99
N ALA A 201 15.42 -5.01 -44.76
CA ALA A 201 15.83 -4.26 -43.58
C ALA A 201 17.33 -3.89 -43.56
N LEU A 202 18.17 -4.71 -44.21
CA LEU A 202 19.61 -4.47 -44.30
C LEU A 202 20.01 -3.67 -45.54
N SER A 203 19.16 -3.66 -46.57
CA SER A 203 19.37 -2.90 -47.79
C SER A 203 19.47 -1.40 -47.48
N GLY A 204 20.54 -0.75 -47.94
CA GLY A 204 20.79 0.68 -47.72
C GLY A 204 21.46 1.02 -46.38
N ARG A 205 21.74 0.04 -45.51
CA ARG A 205 22.47 0.29 -44.25
C ARG A 205 23.92 0.71 -44.52
N LYS A 206 24.24 1.99 -44.27
CA LYS A 206 25.62 2.50 -44.33
C LYS A 206 26.35 2.18 -43.02
N LEU A 207 27.33 1.29 -43.07
CA LEU A 207 28.24 1.04 -41.94
C LEU A 207 29.19 2.23 -41.73
N SER A 208 29.51 2.55 -40.48
CA SER A 208 30.50 3.59 -40.16
C SER A 208 31.89 3.19 -40.64
N VAL A 209 32.77 4.18 -40.85
CA VAL A 209 34.16 3.97 -41.29
C VAL A 209 34.92 3.07 -40.30
N GLU A 210 34.76 3.32 -39.00
CA GLU A 210 35.34 2.49 -37.93
C GLU A 210 34.86 1.05 -37.99
N HIS A 211 33.55 0.84 -38.18
CA HIS A 211 32.96 -0.49 -38.24
C HIS A 211 33.45 -1.25 -39.49
N LYS A 212 33.59 -0.57 -40.63
CA LYS A 212 34.20 -1.14 -41.84
C LYS A 212 35.66 -1.54 -41.62
N SER A 213 36.42 -0.70 -40.90
CA SER A 213 37.82 -0.98 -40.55
C SER A 213 37.96 -2.23 -39.67
N CYS A 214 37.14 -2.36 -38.62
CA CYS A 214 37.14 -3.55 -37.76
C CYS A 214 36.80 -4.84 -38.53
N ILE A 215 35.81 -4.79 -39.44
CA ILE A 215 35.47 -5.93 -40.29
C ILE A 215 36.66 -6.31 -41.18
N SER A 216 37.32 -5.32 -41.80
CA SER A 216 38.49 -5.55 -42.66
C SER A 216 39.63 -6.22 -41.89
N GLN A 217 39.96 -5.74 -40.69
CA GLN A 217 41.00 -6.30 -39.83
C GLN A 217 40.68 -7.75 -39.42
N ALA A 218 39.43 -8.05 -39.05
CA ALA A 218 39.00 -9.39 -38.68
C ALA A 218 39.10 -10.39 -39.85
N LEU A 219 38.76 -9.96 -41.06
CA LEU A 219 38.85 -10.79 -42.28
C LEU A 219 40.31 -11.05 -42.69
N GLN A 220 41.20 -10.09 -42.47
CA GLN A 220 42.65 -10.27 -42.69
C GLN A 220 43.25 -11.26 -41.69
N GLY A 221 42.88 -11.18 -40.41
CA GLY A 221 43.30 -12.15 -39.39
C GLY A 221 42.88 -13.58 -39.70
N ASN A 222 41.66 -13.77 -40.21
CA ASN A 222 41.15 -15.09 -40.59
C ASN A 222 41.78 -15.68 -41.86
N ARG A 223 42.29 -14.82 -42.77
CA ARG A 223 43.07 -15.26 -43.93
C ARG A 223 44.49 -15.67 -43.55
N ASN A 224 45.09 -14.98 -42.58
CA ASN A 224 46.43 -15.29 -42.10
C ASN A 224 46.48 -16.51 -41.17
N ALA A 225 45.39 -16.83 -40.46
CA ALA A 225 45.27 -18.04 -39.65
C ALA A 225 44.99 -19.33 -40.46
N LYS A 226 44.78 -19.21 -41.78
CA LYS A 226 44.54 -20.33 -42.71
C LYS A 226 45.73 -20.61 -43.66
N LYS A 227 46.86 -19.91 -43.47
CA LYS A 227 48.16 -20.24 -44.05
C LYS A 227 49.01 -20.87 -42.96
#